data_AF-A0A961U797-F1
#
_entry.id   AF-A0A961U797-F1
#
_cell.length_a   1.000
_cell.length_b   1.000
_cell.length_c   1.000
_cell.angle_alpha   90.00
_cell.angle_beta   90.00
_cell.angle_gamma   90.00
#
_symmetry.space_group_name_H-M   'P 1'
#
loop_
_entity.id
_entity.type
_entity.pdbx_description
1 polymer ?
#
loop_
_entity_poly.entity_id
_entity_poly.type
_entity_poly.pdbx_seq_one_letter_code
_entity_poly.pdbx_strand_id
1 'polypeptide(L)'
;MRLKQLCTIALSAGILAGAEGAANAKDWIENVLVERNGIDVVSVEVSADANGYTAIKSKNHRFLLRLYARATNGERIVAGKLGMSQATQYFEGSGSAWNLRLDGREMYSGSRRTVDKSVTPVIPTSSINWHMVNPVGACSALLSGKVAAGQSRTAVLAREWNTTVNVMFTFDAVAAHKKQAENGKWDIKNTTSERDSFIYPVNVTCLPGIKRKAS
;
A
#
# COMPACT_ATOMS: atom_id res chain seq x y z
N MET A 1 57.84 -6.96 -46.00
CA MET A 1 57.78 -8.33 -45.44
C MET A 1 57.93 -8.23 -43.92
N ARG A 2 56.83 -8.56 -43.20
CA ARG A 2 56.70 -8.82 -41.75
C ARG A 2 56.91 -7.65 -40.75
N LEU A 3 55.83 -6.90 -40.53
CA LEU A 3 55.53 -6.26 -39.23
C LEU A 3 55.22 -7.37 -38.21
N LYS A 4 55.95 -7.40 -37.09
CA LYS A 4 55.60 -8.20 -35.92
C LYS A 4 54.63 -7.37 -35.06
N GLN A 5 53.34 -7.70 -35.11
CA GLN A 5 52.36 -7.26 -34.12
C GLN A 5 52.67 -7.96 -32.79
N LEU A 6 53.02 -7.17 -31.78
CA LEU A 6 53.07 -7.61 -30.39
C LEU A 6 51.79 -7.15 -29.68
N CYS A 7 51.19 -8.14 -29.07
CA CYS A 7 49.94 -8.16 -28.35
C CYS A 7 50.07 -7.33 -27.06
N THR A 8 49.13 -6.41 -26.81
CA THR A 8 48.86 -5.91 -25.46
C THR A 8 47.37 -5.57 -25.37
N ILE A 9 46.57 -6.57 -25.00
CA ILE A 9 45.18 -6.36 -24.62
C ILE A 9 45.20 -5.96 -23.15
N ALA A 10 45.06 -4.67 -22.88
CA ALA A 10 44.81 -4.17 -21.54
C ALA A 10 43.36 -4.51 -21.15
N LEU A 11 43.19 -5.44 -20.21
CA LEU A 11 41.90 -5.63 -19.54
C LEU A 11 41.67 -4.42 -18.63
N SER A 12 40.89 -3.46 -19.12
CA SER A 12 40.26 -2.44 -18.27
C SER A 12 39.22 -3.17 -17.41
N ALA A 13 39.58 -3.46 -16.16
CA ALA A 13 38.61 -3.85 -15.15
C ALA A 13 37.68 -2.66 -14.93
N GLY A 14 36.51 -2.70 -15.57
CA GLY A 14 35.42 -1.78 -15.30
C GLY A 14 35.01 -1.97 -13.85
N ILE A 15 35.42 -1.05 -12.99
CA ILE A 15 34.77 -0.86 -11.70
C ILE A 15 33.35 -0.45 -12.06
N LEU A 16 32.43 -1.40 -12.00
CA LEU A 16 31.02 -1.11 -11.81
C LEU A 16 30.95 -0.35 -10.50
N ALA A 17 31.05 0.99 -10.59
CA ALA A 17 30.59 1.87 -9.56
C ALA A 17 29.15 1.43 -9.31
N GLY A 18 28.95 0.72 -8.19
CA GLY A 18 27.62 0.48 -7.68
C GLY A 18 26.94 1.83 -7.68
N ALA A 19 25.76 1.88 -8.31
CA ALA A 19 24.86 2.98 -8.06
C ALA A 19 24.66 3.00 -6.54
N GLU A 20 25.40 3.87 -5.86
CA GLU A 20 25.03 4.36 -4.55
C GLU A 20 23.67 5.00 -4.77
N GLY A 21 22.63 4.19 -4.60
CA GLY A 21 21.28 4.70 -4.47
C GLY A 21 21.37 5.73 -3.37
N ALA A 22 21.21 6.99 -3.74
CA ALA A 22 21.24 8.09 -2.80
C ALA A 22 20.22 7.75 -1.70
N ALA A 23 20.74 7.33 -0.54
CA ALA A 23 20.00 7.07 0.68
C ALA A 23 19.53 8.43 1.20
N ASN A 24 18.53 8.98 0.50
CA ASN A 24 17.90 10.23 0.89
C ASN A 24 17.03 9.95 2.12
N ALA A 25 17.18 10.79 3.14
CA ALA A 25 16.22 11.05 4.21
C ALA A 25 16.14 10.10 5.43
N LYS A 26 17.27 9.58 5.93
CA LYS A 26 17.35 9.01 7.30
C LYS A 26 17.87 10.00 8.37
N ASP A 27 17.88 11.30 8.10
CA ASP A 27 18.54 12.23 9.01
C ASP A 27 17.68 12.62 10.23
N TRP A 28 16.36 12.76 10.07
CA TRP A 28 15.48 13.32 11.10
C TRP A 28 14.39 12.37 11.61
N ILE A 29 14.27 11.21 10.96
CA ILE A 29 13.29 10.19 11.29
C ILE A 29 14.04 8.88 11.54
N GLU A 30 13.79 8.30 12.71
CA GLU A 30 14.42 7.05 13.15
C GLU A 30 13.68 5.83 12.59
N ASN A 31 12.35 5.93 12.50
CA ASN A 31 11.50 4.84 12.05
C ASN A 31 10.13 5.36 11.60
N VAL A 32 9.58 4.76 10.54
CA VAL A 32 8.21 4.90 10.07
C VAL A 32 7.64 3.50 9.86
N LEU A 33 6.41 3.28 10.30
CA LEU A 33 5.73 2.00 10.18
C LEU A 33 4.25 2.22 9.87
N VAL A 34 3.74 1.46 8.93
CA VAL A 34 2.30 1.25 8.75
C VAL A 34 2.01 -0.23 8.90
N GLU A 35 1.04 -0.58 9.73
CA GLU A 35 0.68 -1.97 9.97
C GLU A 35 -0.82 -2.15 10.18
N ARG A 36 -1.28 -3.40 10.13
CA ARG A 36 -2.66 -3.74 10.47
C ARG A 36 -2.90 -3.54 11.96
N ASN A 37 -4.06 -2.98 12.30
CA ASN A 37 -4.48 -2.77 13.68
C ASN A 37 -5.73 -3.61 14.03
N GLY A 38 -5.52 -4.89 14.36
CA GLY A 38 -6.60 -5.81 14.74
C GLY A 38 -7.05 -6.74 13.61
N ILE A 39 -8.24 -7.34 13.76
CA ILE A 39 -8.77 -8.34 12.82
C ILE A 39 -9.76 -7.70 11.87
N ASP A 40 -9.50 -7.82 10.56
CA ASP A 40 -10.46 -7.43 9.54
C ASP A 40 -11.48 -8.56 9.31
N VAL A 41 -12.67 -8.37 9.87
CA VAL A 41 -13.76 -9.36 9.81
C VAL A 41 -14.70 -9.15 8.62
N VAL A 42 -14.61 -8.02 7.92
CA VAL A 42 -15.55 -7.69 6.85
C VAL A 42 -14.95 -8.16 5.52
N SER A 43 -15.69 -8.97 4.78
CA SER A 43 -15.29 -9.38 3.44
C SER A 43 -15.80 -8.42 2.38
N VAL A 44 -15.02 -8.22 1.31
CA VAL A 44 -15.51 -7.60 0.08
C VAL A 44 -16.27 -8.63 -0.74
N GLU A 45 -17.53 -8.35 -1.02
CA GLU A 45 -18.41 -9.24 -1.77
C GLU A 45 -18.28 -9.00 -3.28
N VAL A 46 -18.23 -10.09 -4.04
CA VAL A 46 -18.26 -10.09 -5.51
C VAL A 46 -19.50 -10.83 -5.98
N SER A 47 -20.31 -10.18 -6.81
CA SER A 47 -21.49 -10.80 -7.42
C SER A 47 -21.11 -11.71 -8.59
N ALA A 48 -21.97 -12.68 -8.88
CA ALA A 48 -21.86 -13.54 -10.04
C ALA A 48 -23.19 -13.65 -10.77
N ASP A 49 -23.13 -14.11 -12.02
CA ASP A 49 -24.25 -14.59 -12.81
C ASP A 49 -23.99 -16.04 -13.27
N ALA A 50 -24.77 -16.55 -14.23
CA ALA A 50 -24.59 -17.91 -14.76
C ALA A 50 -23.26 -18.10 -15.53
N ASN A 51 -22.62 -17.02 -15.97
CA ASN A 51 -21.40 -17.04 -16.78
C ASN A 51 -20.14 -16.89 -15.92
N GLY A 52 -20.21 -16.17 -14.81
CA GLY A 52 -19.08 -16.01 -13.89
C GLY A 52 -19.26 -14.86 -12.90
N TYR A 53 -18.16 -14.44 -12.29
CA TYR A 53 -18.11 -13.30 -11.38
C TYR A 53 -18.06 -11.99 -12.16
N THR A 54 -18.89 -11.01 -11.80
CA THR A 54 -19.19 -9.85 -12.65
C THR A 54 -18.75 -8.52 -12.05
N ALA A 55 -19.03 -8.27 -10.77
CA ALA A 55 -18.82 -6.96 -10.17
C ALA A 55 -18.54 -7.03 -8.67
N ILE A 56 -17.85 -6.02 -8.15
CA ILE A 56 -17.73 -5.81 -6.70
C ILE A 56 -19.07 -5.27 -6.20
N LYS A 57 -19.72 -6.02 -5.30
CA LYS A 57 -21.02 -5.65 -4.71
C LYS A 57 -20.84 -4.73 -3.50
N SER A 58 -19.78 -4.93 -2.71
CA SER A 58 -19.47 -4.04 -1.58
C SER A 58 -19.14 -2.63 -2.09
N LYS A 59 -19.80 -1.60 -1.53
CA LYS A 59 -19.58 -0.20 -1.92
C LYS A 59 -18.40 0.44 -1.21
N ASN A 60 -18.16 0.05 0.04
CA ASN A 60 -17.09 0.57 0.88
C ASN A 60 -16.42 -0.59 1.62
N HIS A 61 -15.15 -0.40 1.99
CA HIS A 61 -14.43 -1.26 2.92
C HIS A 61 -13.80 -0.43 4.03
N ARG A 62 -13.88 -0.92 5.27
CA ARG A 62 -13.25 -0.27 6.42
C ARG A 62 -11.91 -0.95 6.69
N PHE A 63 -10.83 -0.19 6.63
CA PHE A 63 -9.50 -0.68 6.97
C PHE A 63 -9.18 -0.33 8.42
N LEU A 64 -8.37 -1.17 9.08
CA LEU A 64 -7.88 -0.92 10.43
C LEU A 64 -6.36 -0.84 10.38
N LEU A 65 -5.81 0.37 10.50
CA LEU A 65 -4.38 0.61 10.34
C LEU A 65 -3.81 1.27 11.59
N ARG A 66 -2.56 0.93 11.89
CA ARG A 66 -1.75 1.61 12.90
C ARG A 66 -0.60 2.29 12.17
N LEU A 67 -0.43 3.57 12.47
CA LEU A 67 0.59 4.43 11.93
C LEU A 67 1.55 4.75 13.06
N TYR A 68 2.82 4.48 12.86
CA TYR A 68 3.86 4.81 13.79
C TYR A 68 4.96 5.59 13.08
N ALA A 69 5.43 6.66 13.71
CA ALA A 69 6.60 7.39 13.26
C ALA A 69 7.36 7.93 14.46
N ARG A 70 8.68 7.93 14.39
CA ARG A 70 9.54 8.45 15.44
C ARG A 70 10.65 9.29 14.85
N ALA A 71 10.68 10.56 15.22
CA ALA A 71 11.75 11.49 14.88
C ALA A 71 12.99 11.26 15.75
N THR A 72 14.13 11.78 15.32
CA THR A 72 15.38 11.84 16.08
C THR A 72 15.31 12.85 17.24
N ASN A 73 16.37 12.92 18.04
CA ASN A 73 16.47 13.85 19.17
C ASN A 73 16.72 15.29 18.71
N GLY A 74 15.69 16.12 18.84
CA GLY A 74 15.75 17.52 18.39
C GLY A 74 14.60 17.86 17.44
N GLU A 75 13.92 16.82 16.95
CA GLU A 75 12.94 16.87 15.87
C GLU A 75 11.58 16.40 16.38
N ARG A 76 10.54 16.71 15.61
CA ARG A 76 9.15 16.38 15.91
C ARG A 76 8.45 15.93 14.65
N ILE A 77 7.59 14.91 14.77
CA ILE A 77 6.69 14.54 13.69
C ILE A 77 5.60 15.61 13.63
N VAL A 78 5.52 16.32 12.52
CA VAL A 78 4.60 17.46 12.34
C VAL A 78 3.42 17.15 11.43
N ALA A 79 3.59 16.16 10.55
CA ALA A 79 2.60 15.82 9.54
C ALA A 79 2.78 14.38 9.06
N GLY A 80 1.81 13.90 8.31
CA GLY A 80 1.94 12.70 7.50
C GLY A 80 0.80 12.50 6.54
N LYS A 81 0.97 11.55 5.62
CA LYS A 81 -0.01 11.19 4.60
C LYS A 81 -0.07 9.68 4.49
N LEU A 82 -1.27 9.13 4.63
CA LEU A 82 -1.56 7.73 4.37
C LEU A 82 -2.21 7.63 2.98
N GLY A 83 -1.81 6.70 2.14
CA GLY A 83 -2.38 6.52 0.80
C GLY A 83 -2.23 5.11 0.28
N MET A 84 -2.89 4.81 -0.86
CA MET A 84 -2.88 3.50 -1.52
C MET A 84 -1.96 3.43 -2.75
N SER A 85 -0.92 4.27 -2.81
CA SER A 85 0.03 4.30 -3.92
C SER A 85 1.46 4.53 -3.44
N GLN A 86 2.42 4.07 -4.24
CA GLN A 86 3.85 4.35 -4.02
C GLN A 86 4.18 5.84 -4.12
N ALA A 87 3.31 6.63 -4.76
CA ALA A 87 3.42 8.09 -4.87
C ALA A 87 2.79 8.83 -3.68
N THR A 88 2.55 8.17 -2.56
CA THR A 88 2.09 8.84 -1.35
C THR A 88 3.23 9.67 -0.79
N GLN A 89 3.26 10.96 -1.14
CA GLN A 89 4.12 11.97 -0.54
C GLN A 89 3.27 13.11 0.02
N TYR A 90 3.62 13.61 1.20
CA TYR A 90 2.87 14.63 1.92
C TYR A 90 2.82 15.94 1.16
N PHE A 91 3.93 16.36 0.56
CA PHE A 91 4.01 17.63 -0.17
C PHE A 91 3.57 17.53 -1.63
N GLU A 92 3.34 16.31 -2.16
CA GLU A 92 2.86 16.13 -3.53
C GLU A 92 1.34 15.95 -3.60
N GLY A 93 0.80 16.32 -4.77
CA GLY A 93 -0.60 16.07 -5.11
C GLY A 93 -0.91 14.58 -5.15
N SER A 94 -2.14 14.21 -4.81
CA SER A 94 -2.50 12.81 -4.56
C SER A 94 -2.95 12.02 -5.79
N GLY A 95 -2.93 12.63 -6.98
CA GLY A 95 -3.53 12.03 -8.18
C GLY A 95 -4.97 11.59 -7.95
N SER A 96 -5.38 10.48 -8.58
CA SER A 96 -6.72 9.88 -8.45
C SER A 96 -6.84 8.86 -7.31
N ALA A 97 -5.76 8.56 -6.59
CA ALA A 97 -5.75 7.54 -5.55
C ALA A 97 -6.28 8.09 -4.21
N TRP A 98 -6.97 7.23 -3.45
CA TRP A 98 -7.39 7.59 -2.10
C TRP A 98 -6.19 7.89 -1.21
N ASN A 99 -6.32 8.93 -0.39
CA ASN A 99 -5.33 9.37 0.59
C ASN A 99 -5.99 10.08 1.77
N LEU A 100 -5.31 10.06 2.91
CA LEU A 100 -5.67 10.75 4.14
C LEU A 100 -4.46 11.58 4.58
N ARG A 101 -4.64 12.90 4.60
CA ARG A 101 -3.66 13.83 5.16
C ARG A 101 -3.86 13.95 6.68
N LEU A 102 -2.77 13.92 7.42
CA LEU A 102 -2.73 13.97 8.88
C LEU A 102 -1.81 15.12 9.29
N ASP A 103 -2.37 16.15 9.90
CA ASP A 103 -1.62 17.30 10.42
C ASP A 103 -2.31 17.84 11.69
N GLY A 104 -1.71 18.87 12.30
CA GLY A 104 -2.26 19.51 13.49
C GLY A 104 -2.51 18.49 14.61
N ARG A 105 -3.72 18.48 15.18
CA ARG A 105 -4.09 17.60 16.29
C ARG A 105 -3.90 16.12 15.98
N GLU A 106 -4.07 15.72 14.71
CA GLU A 106 -3.91 14.32 14.31
C GLU A 106 -2.47 13.83 14.51
N MET A 107 -1.50 14.74 14.44
CA MET A 107 -0.07 14.53 14.69
C MET A 107 0.40 15.23 15.98
N TYR A 108 -0.47 15.32 16.99
CA TYR A 108 -0.17 15.93 18.29
C TYR A 108 0.35 17.38 18.19
N SER A 109 -0.08 18.11 17.16
CA SER A 109 0.30 19.48 16.85
C SER A 109 1.82 19.70 16.78
N GLY A 110 2.58 18.71 16.30
CA GLY A 110 4.04 18.81 16.22
C GLY A 110 4.75 18.82 17.57
N SER A 111 4.06 18.51 18.67
CA SER A 111 4.64 18.55 20.03
C SER A 111 5.44 17.29 20.37
N ARG A 112 5.17 16.16 19.68
CA ARG A 112 5.74 14.85 20.01
C ARG A 112 6.81 14.40 19.03
N ARG A 113 7.83 13.74 19.57
CA ARG A 113 8.85 13.03 18.79
C ARG A 113 8.29 11.74 18.19
N THR A 114 7.33 11.13 18.85
CA THR A 114 6.71 9.86 18.43
C THR A 114 5.22 10.05 18.19
N VAL A 115 4.78 9.57 17.04
CA VAL A 115 3.37 9.37 16.69
C VAL A 115 3.11 7.88 16.71
N ASP A 116 2.06 7.49 17.42
CA ASP A 116 1.44 6.17 17.36
C ASP A 116 -0.06 6.43 17.29
N LYS A 117 -0.68 6.01 16.18
CA LYS A 117 -2.06 6.36 15.88
C LYS A 117 -2.77 5.23 15.18
N SER A 118 -3.93 4.89 15.70
CA SER A 118 -4.89 4.01 15.04
C SER A 118 -5.79 4.83 14.11
N VAL A 119 -5.92 4.41 12.86
CA VAL A 119 -6.84 5.03 11.89
C VAL A 119 -7.74 3.96 11.27
N THR A 120 -9.01 4.32 11.06
CA THR A 120 -10.02 3.39 10.55
C THR A 120 -10.77 3.95 9.33
N PRO A 121 -10.08 4.21 8.21
CA PRO A 121 -10.72 4.84 7.06
C PRO A 121 -11.77 3.91 6.42
N VAL A 122 -12.91 4.50 6.07
CA VAL A 122 -13.94 3.86 5.25
C VAL A 122 -13.74 4.35 3.82
N ILE A 123 -13.37 3.42 2.93
CA ILE A 123 -12.91 3.76 1.58
C ILE A 123 -13.86 3.15 0.55
N PRO A 124 -14.37 3.94 -0.41
CA PRO A 124 -15.15 3.41 -1.51
C PRO A 124 -14.35 2.37 -2.29
N THR A 125 -14.94 1.20 -2.55
CA THR A 125 -14.25 0.10 -3.24
C THR A 125 -13.83 0.45 -4.66
N SER A 126 -14.51 1.40 -5.30
CA SER A 126 -14.14 1.99 -6.59
C SER A 126 -12.88 2.87 -6.53
N SER A 127 -12.50 3.36 -5.36
CA SER A 127 -11.29 4.17 -5.13
C SER A 127 -10.12 3.35 -4.59
N ILE A 128 -10.32 2.05 -4.31
CA ILE A 128 -9.26 1.16 -3.84
C ILE A 128 -8.36 0.77 -5.01
N ASN A 129 -7.07 1.03 -4.87
CA ASN A 129 -6.05 0.54 -5.79
C ASN A 129 -5.60 -0.86 -5.36
N TRP A 130 -6.16 -1.89 -5.99
CA TRP A 130 -5.84 -3.29 -5.67
C TRP A 130 -4.43 -3.64 -6.10
N HIS A 131 -3.68 -4.28 -5.22
CA HIS A 131 -2.33 -4.76 -5.50
C HIS A 131 -2.39 -6.10 -6.26
N MET A 132 -1.79 -6.15 -7.44
CA MET A 132 -1.74 -7.29 -8.37
C MET A 132 -3.07 -7.68 -9.02
N VAL A 133 -4.09 -8.03 -8.23
CA VAL A 133 -5.39 -8.51 -8.75
C VAL A 133 -6.55 -7.91 -7.96
N ASN A 134 -7.60 -7.51 -8.67
CA ASN A 134 -8.82 -7.01 -8.04
C ASN A 134 -9.74 -8.18 -7.59
N PRO A 135 -10.76 -7.93 -6.74
CA PRO A 135 -11.65 -8.97 -6.24
C PRO A 135 -12.34 -9.79 -7.33
N VAL A 136 -12.80 -9.16 -8.42
CA VAL A 136 -13.47 -9.85 -9.53
C VAL A 136 -12.50 -10.80 -10.24
N GLY A 137 -11.27 -10.34 -10.50
CA GLY A 137 -10.20 -11.15 -11.09
C GLY A 137 -9.81 -12.33 -10.21
N ALA A 138 -9.73 -12.13 -8.88
CA ALA A 138 -9.42 -13.19 -7.94
C ALA A 138 -10.53 -14.27 -7.90
N CYS A 139 -11.80 -13.87 -7.87
CA CYS A 139 -12.92 -14.81 -7.94
C CYS A 139 -12.97 -15.55 -9.29
N SER A 140 -12.68 -14.85 -10.40
CA SER A 140 -12.59 -15.47 -11.73
C SER A 140 -11.45 -16.49 -11.83
N ALA A 141 -10.27 -16.18 -11.26
CA ALA A 141 -9.17 -17.13 -11.19
C ALA A 141 -9.52 -18.36 -10.35
N LEU A 142 -10.24 -18.18 -9.24
CA LEU A 142 -10.76 -19.28 -8.43
C LEU A 142 -11.72 -20.15 -9.24
N LEU A 143 -12.66 -19.56 -9.98
CA LEU A 143 -13.58 -20.31 -10.85
C LEU A 143 -12.81 -21.16 -11.85
N SER A 144 -11.89 -20.55 -12.59
CA SER A 144 -11.06 -21.25 -13.58
C SER A 144 -10.25 -22.38 -12.96
N GLY A 145 -9.65 -22.15 -11.79
CA GLY A 145 -8.92 -23.19 -11.05
C GLY A 145 -9.78 -24.37 -10.62
N LYS A 146 -11.02 -24.11 -10.17
CA LYS A 146 -11.96 -25.19 -9.79
C LYS A 146 -12.47 -25.97 -11.01
N VAL A 147 -12.68 -25.31 -12.14
CA VAL A 147 -13.06 -25.96 -13.40
C VAL A 147 -11.91 -26.81 -13.94
N ALA A 148 -10.68 -26.29 -13.91
CA ALA A 148 -9.49 -27.07 -14.28
C ALA A 148 -9.29 -28.30 -13.39
N ALA A 149 -9.73 -28.23 -12.13
CA ALA A 149 -9.74 -29.37 -11.19
C ALA A 149 -10.94 -30.32 -11.39
N GLY A 150 -11.73 -30.16 -12.46
CA GLY A 150 -12.81 -31.08 -12.84
C GLY A 150 -14.19 -30.74 -12.28
N GLN A 151 -14.38 -29.63 -11.56
CA GLN A 151 -15.71 -29.19 -11.14
C GLN A 151 -16.46 -28.53 -12.30
N SER A 152 -17.76 -28.80 -12.43
CA SER A 152 -18.56 -28.06 -13.41
C SER A 152 -18.70 -26.59 -13.00
N ARG A 153 -18.72 -25.68 -13.97
CA ARG A 153 -18.93 -24.23 -13.72
C ARG A 153 -20.17 -23.99 -12.86
N THR A 154 -21.28 -24.67 -13.17
CA THR A 154 -22.52 -24.60 -12.40
C THR A 154 -22.35 -25.01 -10.95
N ALA A 155 -21.60 -26.09 -10.68
CA ALA A 155 -21.35 -26.54 -9.30
C ALA A 155 -20.50 -25.53 -8.51
N VAL A 156 -19.55 -24.86 -9.17
CA VAL A 156 -18.75 -23.80 -8.56
C VAL A 156 -19.61 -22.57 -8.27
N LEU A 157 -20.41 -22.10 -9.23
CA LEU A 157 -21.26 -20.90 -9.12
C LEU A 157 -22.53 -21.11 -8.28
N ALA A 158 -22.84 -22.32 -7.84
CA ALA A 158 -23.97 -22.64 -6.97
C ALA A 158 -23.65 -22.49 -5.46
N ARG A 159 -22.43 -22.08 -5.10
CA ARG A 159 -22.00 -21.91 -3.71
C ARG A 159 -21.03 -20.73 -3.57
N GLU A 160 -20.87 -20.30 -2.33
CA GLU A 160 -19.91 -19.27 -1.94
C GLU A 160 -18.49 -19.82 -1.88
N TRP A 161 -17.54 -18.96 -2.21
CA TRP A 161 -16.11 -19.22 -2.07
C TRP A 161 -15.41 -18.02 -1.45
N ASN A 162 -14.33 -18.29 -0.72
CA ASN A 162 -13.49 -17.25 -0.15
C ASN A 162 -12.14 -17.22 -0.85
N THR A 163 -11.63 -16.02 -1.06
CA THR A 163 -10.27 -15.75 -1.53
C THR A 163 -9.71 -14.52 -0.82
N THR A 164 -8.46 -14.19 -1.06
CA THR A 164 -7.81 -13.02 -0.50
C THR A 164 -7.19 -12.21 -1.62
N VAL A 165 -7.37 -10.89 -1.56
CA VAL A 165 -6.65 -9.94 -2.42
C VAL A 165 -5.85 -9.00 -1.54
N ASN A 166 -4.98 -8.21 -2.14
CA ASN A 166 -4.08 -7.33 -1.40
C ASN A 166 -4.33 -5.87 -1.75
N VAL A 167 -4.16 -5.00 -0.78
CA VAL A 167 -4.10 -3.54 -0.96
C VAL A 167 -2.81 -3.04 -0.34
N MET A 168 -2.06 -2.21 -1.05
CA MET A 168 -0.84 -1.64 -0.49
C MET A 168 -1.15 -0.26 0.09
N PHE A 169 -0.83 -0.07 1.37
CA PHE A 169 -0.83 1.23 2.02
C PHE A 169 0.58 1.76 2.16
N THR A 170 0.76 3.05 1.95
CA THR A 170 2.02 3.76 2.19
C THR A 170 1.73 4.90 3.16
N PHE A 171 2.56 5.02 4.20
CA PHE A 171 2.53 6.12 5.15
C PHE A 171 3.80 6.95 5.01
N ASP A 172 3.64 8.23 4.67
CA ASP A 172 4.71 9.23 4.64
C ASP A 172 4.62 10.09 5.90
N ALA A 173 5.65 10.05 6.74
CA ALA A 173 5.75 10.86 7.93
C ALA A 173 6.70 12.03 7.69
N VAL A 174 6.35 13.20 8.20
CA VAL A 174 7.14 14.43 8.03
C VAL A 174 7.65 14.91 9.38
N ALA A 175 8.95 15.17 9.46
CA ALA A 175 9.61 15.73 10.63
C ALA A 175 10.14 17.14 10.38
N ALA A 176 10.09 17.97 11.42
CA ALA A 176 10.73 19.28 11.48
C ALA A 176 11.55 19.41 12.77
N HIS A 177 12.49 20.35 12.83
CA HIS A 177 13.14 20.68 14.10
C HIS A 177 12.12 21.20 15.13
N LYS A 178 12.37 20.89 16.41
CA LYS A 178 11.47 21.20 17.54
C LYS A 178 10.98 22.65 17.55
N LYS A 179 11.87 23.63 17.37
CA LYS A 179 11.49 25.05 17.38
C LYS A 179 10.57 25.43 16.22
N GLN A 180 10.74 24.81 15.05
CA GLN A 180 9.88 25.03 13.89
C GLN A 180 8.52 24.37 14.09
N ALA A 181 8.52 23.14 14.61
CA ALA A 181 7.31 22.40 14.94
C ALA A 181 6.44 23.13 15.97
N GLU A 182 7.02 23.56 17.10
CA GLU A 182 6.32 24.26 18.19
C GLU A 182 5.73 25.61 17.75
N ASN A 183 6.42 26.32 16.85
CA ASN A 183 5.95 27.59 16.31
C ASN A 183 5.08 27.46 15.05
N GLY A 184 4.82 26.23 14.58
CA GLY A 184 4.07 25.98 13.34
C GLY A 184 4.76 26.48 12.06
N LYS A 185 6.07 26.73 12.10
CA LYS A 185 6.87 27.30 11.01
C LYS A 185 7.63 26.23 10.23
N TRP A 186 6.91 25.29 9.66
CA TRP A 186 7.48 24.20 8.86
C TRP A 186 6.81 24.12 7.48
N ASP A 187 7.60 23.77 6.47
CA ASP A 187 7.24 23.63 5.06
C ASP A 187 8.17 22.61 4.38
N ILE A 188 8.03 22.41 3.07
CA ILE A 188 8.84 21.44 2.31
C ILE A 188 10.35 21.69 2.37
N LYS A 189 10.80 22.94 2.61
CA LYS A 189 12.21 23.33 2.58
C LYS A 189 12.92 23.06 3.90
N ASN A 190 12.18 22.98 5.00
CA ASN A 190 12.73 22.80 6.34
C ASN A 190 12.15 21.57 7.06
N THR A 191 11.72 20.59 6.27
CA THR A 191 11.26 19.29 6.75
C THR A 191 11.99 18.17 6.04
N THR A 192 11.96 17.00 6.66
CA THR A 192 12.35 15.72 6.04
C THR A 192 11.15 14.79 6.08
N SER A 193 11.00 13.92 5.08
CA SER A 193 9.97 12.88 5.10
C SER A 193 10.56 11.49 4.89
N GLU A 194 9.95 10.51 5.52
CA GLU A 194 10.31 9.10 5.39
C GLU A 194 9.04 8.26 5.29
N ARG A 195 9.14 7.14 4.56
CA ARG A 195 7.99 6.34 4.16
C ARG A 195 8.17 4.88 4.52
N ASP A 196 7.06 4.27 4.91
CA ASP A 196 6.93 2.83 4.97
C ASP A 196 5.69 2.36 4.21
N SER A 197 5.68 1.11 3.76
CA SER A 197 4.57 0.51 3.03
C SER A 197 4.21 -0.88 3.55
N PHE A 198 2.91 -1.16 3.58
CA PHE A 198 2.36 -2.40 4.08
C PHE A 198 1.34 -2.99 3.12
N ILE A 199 1.47 -4.29 2.85
CA ILE A 199 0.50 -5.05 2.06
C ILE A 199 -0.58 -5.57 3.01
N TYR A 200 -1.77 -5.01 2.89
CA TYR A 200 -2.94 -5.35 3.69
C TYR A 200 -3.78 -6.42 2.95
N PRO A 201 -3.89 -7.66 3.48
CA PRO A 201 -4.73 -8.68 2.88
C PRO A 201 -6.22 -8.43 3.18
N VAL A 202 -7.06 -8.43 2.15
CA VAL A 202 -8.51 -8.23 2.24
C VAL A 202 -9.21 -9.54 1.87
N ASN A 203 -10.09 -10.00 2.77
CA ASN A 203 -10.92 -11.17 2.50
C ASN A 203 -11.98 -10.83 1.44
N VAL A 204 -12.15 -11.72 0.49
CA VAL A 204 -13.13 -11.58 -0.60
C VAL A 204 -14.07 -12.78 -0.59
N THR A 205 -15.35 -12.49 -0.59
CA THR A 205 -16.42 -13.49 -0.71
C THR A 205 -16.97 -13.46 -2.12
N CYS A 206 -16.76 -14.55 -2.83
CA CYS A 206 -17.25 -14.79 -4.17
C CYS A 206 -18.66 -15.40 -4.07
N LEU A 207 -19.70 -14.59 -4.31
CA LEU A 207 -21.09 -14.98 -4.10
C LEU A 207 -21.62 -15.93 -5.20
N PRO A 208 -22.65 -16.73 -4.92
CA PRO A 208 -23.22 -17.63 -5.92
C PRO A 208 -23.89 -16.85 -7.05
N GLY A 209 -23.69 -17.29 -8.29
CA GLY A 209 -24.32 -16.72 -9.49
C GLY A 209 -25.59 -17.45 -9.91
N ILE A 210 -25.85 -18.62 -9.31
CA ILE A 210 -26.98 -19.48 -9.64
C ILE A 210 -27.72 -19.82 -8.35
N LYS A 211 -29.02 -19.50 -8.28
CA LYS A 211 -29.86 -19.92 -7.16
C LYS A 211 -30.04 -21.45 -7.23
N ARG A 212 -29.65 -22.17 -6.19
CA ARG A 212 -30.09 -23.56 -6.03
C ARG A 212 -31.61 -23.57 -5.92
N LYS A 213 -32.30 -24.37 -6.72
CA LYS A 213 -33.68 -24.74 -6.39
C LYS A 213 -33.63 -25.45 -5.04
N ALA A 214 -34.32 -24.92 -4.03
CA ALA A 214 -34.54 -25.66 -2.79
C ALA A 214 -35.33 -26.92 -3.18
N SER A 215 -34.68 -28.07 -3.05
CA SER A 215 -35.27 -29.40 -3.16
C SER A 215 -35.91 -29.79 -1.85
#